data_AF-A0A518N144-F1
#
_entry.id   AF-A0A518N144-F1
#
_cell.length_a   1.000
_cell.length_b   1.000
_cell.length_c   1.000
_cell.angle_alpha   90.00
_cell.angle_beta   90.00
_cell.angle_gamma   90.00
#
_symmetry.space_group_name_H-M   'P 1'
#
loop_
_entity.id
_entity.type
_entity.pdbx_description
1 polymer ?
#
loop_
_entity_poly.entity_id
_entity_poly.type
_entity_poly.pdbx_seq_one_letter_code
_entity_poly.pdbx_strand_id
1 'polypeptide(L)'
;MFIGGLWTLVLPVTATEPIPGHNLESIRAWVLEHNPELRALDFEAQAAEARIQPAGALPDPTASLGFRGLDPDKPWRTAGAEREVNYALRQRFPLWGKRGLARTAASQDAAAVGLDRVTTARDLLSDAEAAYARYWHADQAVAVLDRRIALLRQVEEMAGVRYALGRAAQQDAIRAQVEQTSLQRERIERLAAKQEAAATLNAVLGRRSDAPLATPDEAPRLVVHSASLTEALDDANAHPAVRSQQARAEAARTNVVLQRRNRFPDITVGVGAMQYGNGIESTELMLEVEIPFQQRARRERERESRLLEDAALARRDATLRAVEERGAAAWSQWTSARERRALIENTLMPQADATWQSALASYQVGEVDFGTLLEALNEWQGADLARVDALRDELLGAAAVRAIEGEIR
;
A
#
# COMPACT_ATOMS: atom_id res chain seq x y z
N MET A 1 29.51 -7.59 -60.35
CA MET A 1 29.91 -7.78 -58.94
C MET A 1 28.90 -7.01 -58.09
N PHE A 2 27.80 -7.66 -57.71
CA PHE A 2 26.76 -7.08 -56.84
C PHE A 2 27.05 -7.55 -55.42
N ILE A 3 27.31 -6.61 -54.50
CA ILE A 3 27.47 -6.91 -53.07
C ILE A 3 26.14 -6.57 -52.40
N GLY A 4 25.41 -7.60 -51.99
CA GLY A 4 24.19 -7.48 -51.21
C GLY A 4 24.51 -7.25 -49.74
N GLY A 5 23.96 -6.18 -49.16
CA GLY A 5 23.97 -5.93 -47.71
C GLY A 5 22.80 -6.63 -47.05
N LEU A 6 23.09 -7.67 -46.27
CA LEU A 6 22.14 -8.33 -45.37
C LEU A 6 21.93 -7.44 -44.14
N TRP A 7 20.74 -6.85 -44.03
CA TRP A 7 20.26 -6.23 -42.79
C TRP A 7 19.79 -7.34 -41.85
N THR A 8 20.59 -7.62 -40.82
CA THR A 8 20.16 -8.48 -39.70
C THR A 8 19.15 -7.71 -38.86
N LEU A 9 17.87 -8.06 -39.01
CA LEU A 9 16.81 -7.72 -38.06
C LEU A 9 17.14 -8.36 -36.70
N VAL A 10 17.55 -7.54 -35.74
CA VAL A 10 17.57 -7.93 -34.33
C VAL A 10 16.13 -7.85 -33.85
N LEU A 11 15.47 -9.01 -33.73
CA LEU A 11 14.20 -9.11 -33.02
C LEU A 11 14.44 -8.77 -31.55
N PRO A 12 13.60 -7.93 -30.91
CA PRO A 12 13.66 -7.76 -29.48
C PRO A 12 13.33 -9.11 -28.83
N VAL A 13 14.28 -9.65 -28.07
CA VAL A 13 14.00 -10.72 -27.11
C VAL A 13 12.95 -10.14 -26.17
N THR A 14 11.71 -10.60 -26.29
CA THR A 14 10.72 -10.43 -25.24
C THR A 14 11.29 -11.18 -24.04
N ALA A 15 11.86 -10.45 -23.08
CA ALA A 15 12.12 -11.00 -21.77
C ALA A 15 10.77 -11.53 -21.28
N THR A 16 10.63 -12.86 -21.20
CA THR A 16 9.48 -13.49 -20.55
C THR A 16 9.46 -12.94 -19.14
N GLU A 17 8.54 -12.01 -18.85
CA GLU A 17 8.38 -11.49 -17.49
C GLU A 17 8.24 -12.68 -16.55
N PRO A 18 9.07 -12.79 -15.50
CA PRO A 18 9.00 -13.91 -14.58
C PRO A 18 7.60 -13.95 -13.98
N ILE A 19 6.90 -15.05 -14.15
CA ILE A 19 5.54 -15.22 -13.64
C ILE A 19 5.63 -15.23 -12.10
N PRO A 20 5.05 -14.23 -11.40
CA PRO A 20 5.14 -14.18 -9.95
C PRO A 20 4.24 -15.25 -9.31
N GLY A 21 4.54 -15.63 -8.06
CA GLY A 21 3.70 -16.56 -7.28
C GLY A 21 4.36 -17.89 -6.92
N HIS A 22 5.63 -18.11 -7.29
CA HIS A 22 6.38 -19.28 -6.86
C HIS A 22 6.69 -19.24 -5.35
N ASN A 23 7.01 -18.05 -4.85
CA ASN A 23 7.34 -17.80 -3.44
C ASN A 23 7.02 -16.35 -3.03
N LEU A 24 7.09 -16.07 -1.73
CA LEU A 24 6.86 -14.74 -1.14
C LEU A 24 7.81 -13.67 -1.71
N GLU A 25 9.07 -14.01 -1.94
CA GLU A 25 10.09 -13.05 -2.42
C GLU A 25 9.76 -12.54 -3.83
N SER A 26 9.31 -13.43 -4.71
CA SER A 26 8.87 -13.08 -6.07
C SER A 26 7.72 -12.07 -6.05
N ILE A 27 6.79 -12.22 -5.09
CA ILE A 27 5.63 -11.34 -4.91
C ILE A 27 6.07 -9.98 -4.35
N ARG A 28 6.95 -9.95 -3.33
CA ARG A 28 7.48 -8.71 -2.76
C ARG A 28 8.24 -7.87 -3.78
N ALA A 29 9.16 -8.51 -4.52
CA ALA A 29 9.94 -7.84 -5.56
C ALA A 29 9.02 -7.27 -6.65
N TRP A 30 8.02 -8.04 -7.07
CA TRP A 30 7.06 -7.59 -8.06
C TRP A 30 6.28 -6.35 -7.62
N VAL A 31 5.74 -6.33 -6.40
CA VAL A 31 4.97 -5.20 -5.86
C VAL A 31 5.83 -3.93 -5.85
N LEU A 32 7.06 -4.01 -5.35
CA LEU A 32 7.93 -2.83 -5.23
C LEU A 32 8.34 -2.24 -6.58
N GLU A 33 8.49 -3.07 -7.61
CA GLU A 33 8.96 -2.63 -8.92
C GLU A 33 7.82 -2.23 -9.88
N HIS A 34 6.66 -2.90 -9.81
CA HIS A 34 5.63 -2.80 -10.85
C HIS A 34 4.30 -2.23 -10.38
N ASN A 35 4.09 -2.01 -9.08
CA ASN A 35 2.79 -1.54 -8.59
C ASN A 35 2.52 -0.07 -9.01
N PRO A 36 1.37 0.22 -9.68
CA PRO A 36 1.06 1.55 -10.19
C PRO A 36 0.77 2.59 -9.09
N GLU A 37 0.29 2.18 -7.92
CA GLU A 37 0.04 3.06 -6.78
C GLU A 37 1.36 3.58 -6.20
N LEU A 38 2.36 2.72 -6.05
CA LEU A 38 3.70 3.12 -5.65
C LEU A 38 4.34 4.10 -6.64
N ARG A 39 4.16 3.85 -7.94
CA ARG A 39 4.63 4.77 -8.99
C ARG A 39 3.91 6.12 -8.95
N ALA A 40 2.62 6.16 -8.61
CA ALA A 40 1.91 7.43 -8.44
C ALA A 40 2.49 8.21 -7.25
N LEU A 41 2.72 7.53 -6.12
CA LEU A 41 3.32 8.13 -4.92
C LEU A 41 4.78 8.58 -5.15
N ASP A 42 5.53 7.90 -6.01
CA ASP A 42 6.86 8.36 -6.46
C ASP A 42 6.77 9.74 -7.15
N PHE A 43 5.81 9.92 -8.05
CA PHE A 43 5.62 11.21 -8.72
C PHE A 43 5.09 12.28 -7.76
N GLU A 44 4.23 11.93 -6.82
CA GLU A 44 3.76 12.86 -5.78
C GLU A 44 4.90 13.31 -4.87
N ALA A 45 5.80 12.41 -4.47
CA ALA A 45 6.99 12.72 -3.70
C ALA A 45 7.93 13.65 -4.48
N GLN A 46 8.22 13.35 -5.75
CA GLN A 46 9.02 14.22 -6.62
C GLN A 46 8.36 15.58 -6.83
N ALA A 47 7.03 15.64 -6.95
CA ALA A 47 6.30 16.90 -7.05
C ALA A 47 6.37 17.72 -5.75
N ALA A 48 6.33 17.07 -4.58
CA ALA A 48 6.51 17.73 -3.30
C ALA A 48 7.94 18.28 -3.13
N GLU A 49 8.96 17.52 -3.54
CA GLU A 49 10.36 17.99 -3.57
C GLU A 49 10.54 19.19 -4.52
N ALA A 50 9.92 19.14 -5.71
CA ALA A 50 9.95 20.23 -6.68
C ALA A 50 9.30 21.52 -6.16
N ARG A 51 8.39 21.45 -5.18
CA ARG A 51 7.78 22.63 -4.52
C ARG A 51 8.71 23.33 -3.52
N ILE A 52 9.79 22.68 -3.07
CA ILE A 52 10.70 23.24 -2.06
C ILE A 52 11.42 24.48 -2.58
N GLN A 53 11.92 24.43 -3.82
CA GLN A 53 12.64 25.55 -4.43
C GLN A 53 11.76 26.80 -4.64
N PRO A 54 10.59 26.72 -5.30
CA PRO A 54 9.72 27.88 -5.49
C PRO A 54 9.20 28.45 -4.17
N ALA A 55 9.01 27.64 -3.11
CA ALA A 55 8.61 28.13 -1.79
C ALA A 55 9.63 29.12 -1.17
N GLY A 56 10.93 28.94 -1.46
CA GLY A 56 12.00 29.83 -0.99
C GLY A 56 12.49 30.86 -2.01
N ALA A 57 11.93 30.85 -3.22
CA ALA A 57 12.34 31.75 -4.29
C ALA A 57 11.98 33.20 -3.98
N LEU A 58 12.66 34.13 -4.66
CA LEU A 58 12.16 35.50 -4.69
C LEU A 58 10.88 35.52 -5.55
N PRO A 59 9.87 36.33 -5.18
CA PRO A 59 8.74 36.59 -6.07
C PRO A 59 9.24 37.12 -7.41
N ASP A 60 8.56 36.79 -8.51
CA ASP A 60 8.97 37.28 -9.82
C ASP A 60 8.98 38.82 -9.88
N PRO A 61 9.93 39.42 -10.61
CA PRO A 61 9.94 40.85 -10.82
C PRO A 61 8.73 41.26 -11.67
N THR A 62 8.17 42.42 -11.36
CA THR A 62 7.04 42.99 -12.10
C THR A 62 7.53 44.12 -12.99
N ALA A 63 7.31 43.97 -14.29
CA ALA A 63 7.51 45.05 -15.26
C ALA A 63 6.16 45.76 -15.50
N SER A 64 6.16 47.08 -15.47
CA SER A 64 4.97 47.90 -15.73
C SER A 64 5.26 49.00 -16.74
N LEU A 65 4.30 49.23 -17.63
CA LEU A 65 4.29 50.31 -18.61
C LEU A 65 3.10 51.22 -18.31
N GLY A 66 3.38 52.48 -17.99
CA GLY A 66 2.37 53.50 -17.74
C GLY A 66 2.38 54.56 -18.84
N PHE A 67 1.20 55.02 -19.25
CA PHE A 67 1.05 56.17 -20.15
C PHE A 67 0.45 57.33 -19.37
N ARG A 68 1.06 58.51 -19.45
CA ARG A 68 0.53 59.76 -18.88
C ARG A 68 0.21 60.75 -20.00
N GLY A 69 -0.72 61.68 -19.76
CA GLY A 69 -1.16 62.66 -20.74
C GLY A 69 -2.16 62.13 -21.78
N LEU A 70 -2.93 61.08 -21.46
CA LEU A 70 -3.97 60.56 -22.36
C LEU A 70 -5.15 61.55 -22.44
N ASP A 71 -5.61 61.83 -23.67
CA ASP A 71 -6.81 62.63 -23.93
C ASP A 71 -8.05 61.90 -23.35
N PRO A 72 -8.80 62.52 -22.40
CA PRO A 72 -9.99 61.94 -21.79
C PRO A 72 -11.08 61.57 -22.81
N ASP A 73 -11.19 62.31 -23.91
CA ASP A 73 -12.23 62.11 -24.93
C ASP A 73 -11.82 61.06 -25.98
N LYS A 74 -10.51 60.78 -26.10
CA LYS A 74 -9.94 59.85 -27.10
C LYS A 74 -8.75 59.05 -26.54
N PRO A 75 -8.97 58.18 -25.54
CA PRO A 75 -7.88 57.51 -24.80
C PRO A 75 -7.04 56.54 -25.65
N TRP A 76 -7.54 56.11 -26.81
CA TRP A 76 -6.88 55.19 -27.74
C TRP A 76 -6.27 55.89 -28.98
N ARG A 77 -6.42 57.21 -29.13
CA ARG A 77 -5.73 57.96 -30.20
C ARG A 77 -4.38 58.45 -29.71
N THR A 78 -3.35 58.14 -30.48
CA THR A 78 -1.98 58.61 -30.27
C THR A 78 -1.92 60.12 -30.54
N ALA A 79 -2.08 60.94 -29.50
CA ALA A 79 -1.90 62.38 -29.60
C ALA A 79 -0.42 62.73 -29.36
N GLY A 80 0.26 63.20 -30.42
CA GLY A 80 1.39 64.13 -30.36
C GLY A 80 2.75 63.62 -29.85
N ALA A 81 3.78 64.43 -30.13
CA ALA A 81 5.18 64.25 -29.71
C ALA A 81 5.42 64.49 -28.20
N GLU A 82 4.35 64.59 -27.40
CA GLU A 82 4.35 64.93 -25.97
C GLU A 82 3.87 63.74 -25.11
N ARG A 83 4.06 62.51 -25.59
CA ARG A 83 3.68 61.29 -24.87
C ARG A 83 4.67 61.02 -23.74
N GLU A 84 4.15 60.96 -22.52
CA GLU A 84 4.87 60.49 -21.35
C GLU A 84 4.69 58.98 -21.20
N VAL A 85 5.80 58.23 -21.27
CA VAL A 85 5.81 56.78 -21.08
C VAL A 85 6.70 56.42 -19.90
N ASN A 86 6.13 55.77 -18.90
CA ASN A 86 6.83 55.32 -17.71
C ASN A 86 7.11 53.82 -17.80
N TYR A 87 8.37 53.45 -17.77
CA TYR A 87 8.83 52.08 -17.66
C TYR A 87 9.26 51.84 -16.21
N ALA A 88 8.83 50.74 -15.60
CA ALA A 88 9.25 50.39 -14.24
C ALA A 88 9.45 48.89 -14.10
N LEU A 89 10.55 48.50 -13.47
CA LEU A 89 10.84 47.13 -13.05
C LEU A 89 10.92 47.12 -11.52
N ARG A 90 10.10 46.30 -10.86
CA ARG A 90 9.98 46.22 -9.40
C ARG A 90 10.21 44.79 -8.91
N GLN A 91 11.10 44.62 -7.94
CA GLN A 91 11.40 43.34 -7.29
C GLN A 91 11.02 43.42 -5.81
N ARG A 92 10.15 42.51 -5.37
CA ARG A 92 9.81 42.36 -3.96
C ARG A 92 10.87 41.52 -3.24
N PHE A 93 11.31 41.99 -2.08
CA PHE A 93 12.22 41.28 -1.19
C PHE A 93 11.51 40.94 0.12
N PRO A 94 10.96 39.72 0.27
CA PRO A 94 10.42 39.27 1.53
C PRO A 94 11.54 39.21 2.58
N LEU A 95 11.42 40.03 3.62
CA LEU A 95 12.44 40.14 4.66
C LEU A 95 12.16 39.17 5.82
N TRP A 96 12.95 39.26 6.89
CA TRP A 96 12.68 38.60 8.17
C TRP A 96 12.69 37.06 8.12
N GLY A 97 13.41 36.49 7.16
CA GLY A 97 13.54 35.03 7.00
C GLY A 97 12.28 34.33 6.47
N LYS A 98 11.27 35.06 5.98
CA LYS A 98 10.00 34.49 5.47
C LYS A 98 10.23 33.41 4.40
N ARG A 99 11.16 33.67 3.47
CA ARG A 99 11.55 32.70 2.41
C ARG A 99 12.16 31.42 2.98
N GLY A 100 13.00 31.54 4.02
CA GLY A 100 13.60 30.41 4.70
C GLY A 100 12.54 29.55 5.38
N LEU A 101 11.61 30.18 6.10
CA LEU A 101 10.49 29.49 6.75
C LEU A 101 9.56 28.80 5.75
N ALA A 102 9.23 29.45 4.64
CA ALA A 102 8.41 28.85 3.58
C ALA A 102 9.11 27.62 2.96
N ARG A 103 10.42 27.71 2.71
CA ARG A 103 11.23 26.57 2.24
C ARG A 103 11.29 25.44 3.28
N THR A 104 11.45 25.76 4.56
CA THR A 104 11.45 24.77 5.65
C THR A 104 10.11 24.05 5.75
N ALA A 105 8.99 24.78 5.75
CA ALA A 105 7.66 24.17 5.76
C ALA A 105 7.46 23.24 4.56
N ALA A 106 7.79 23.70 3.35
CA ALA A 106 7.71 22.87 2.14
C ALA A 106 8.60 21.62 2.21
N SER A 107 9.79 21.71 2.83
CA SER A 107 10.67 20.54 3.01
C SER A 107 10.12 19.53 4.03
N GLN A 108 9.44 20.01 5.08
CA GLN A 108 8.78 19.16 6.07
C GLN A 108 7.55 18.47 5.47
N ASP A 109 6.77 19.19 4.66
CA ASP A 109 5.66 18.61 3.89
C ASP A 109 6.16 17.56 2.88
N ALA A 110 7.26 17.82 2.17
CA ALA A 110 7.85 16.85 1.25
C ALA A 110 8.34 15.58 1.99
N ALA A 111 8.95 15.74 3.16
CA ALA A 111 9.34 14.61 4.01
C ALA A 111 8.13 13.79 4.46
N ALA A 112 6.99 14.44 4.78
CA ALA A 112 5.74 13.74 5.09
C ALA A 112 5.24 12.90 3.91
N VAL A 113 5.22 13.46 2.70
CA VAL A 113 4.82 12.72 1.48
C VAL A 113 5.74 11.52 1.23
N GLY A 114 7.05 11.68 1.42
CA GLY A 114 8.01 10.57 1.33
C GLY A 114 7.73 9.45 2.35
N LEU A 115 7.33 9.81 3.57
CA LEU A 115 6.95 8.85 4.63
C LEU A 115 5.59 8.19 4.38
N ASP A 116 4.64 8.89 3.75
CA ASP A 116 3.38 8.29 3.30
C ASP A 116 3.64 7.19 2.28
N ARG A 117 4.52 7.45 1.30
CA ARG A 117 4.95 6.43 0.32
C ARG A 117 5.52 5.19 1.01
N VAL A 118 6.39 5.36 2.01
CA VAL A 118 6.96 4.23 2.76
C VAL A 118 5.87 3.48 3.54
N THR A 119 4.87 4.20 4.07
CA THR A 119 3.71 3.59 4.74
C THR A 119 2.92 2.73 3.76
N THR A 120 2.53 3.30 2.61
CA THR A 120 1.77 2.57 1.58
C THR A 120 2.54 1.38 1.03
N ALA A 121 3.87 1.49 0.87
CA ALA A 121 4.69 0.35 0.46
C ALA A 121 4.63 -0.80 1.46
N ARG A 122 4.66 -0.51 2.77
CA ARG A 122 4.52 -1.53 3.81
C ARG A 122 3.13 -2.15 3.83
N ASP A 123 2.09 -1.32 3.71
CA ASP A 123 0.70 -1.78 3.67
C ASP A 123 0.47 -2.69 2.44
N LEU A 124 0.92 -2.27 1.25
CA LEU A 124 0.83 -3.07 0.01
C LEU A 124 1.60 -4.38 0.10
N LEU A 125 2.80 -4.38 0.70
CA LEU A 125 3.55 -5.61 0.90
C LEU A 125 2.84 -6.55 1.88
N SER A 126 2.30 -6.02 2.99
CA SER A 126 1.48 -6.80 3.93
C SER A 126 0.24 -7.40 3.23
N ASP A 127 -0.46 -6.60 2.43
CA ASP A 127 -1.61 -7.06 1.65
C ASP A 127 -1.22 -8.13 0.62
N ALA A 128 -0.04 -8.00 0.00
CA ALA A 128 0.46 -8.97 -0.95
C ALA A 128 0.85 -10.29 -0.28
N GLU A 129 1.50 -10.24 0.89
CA GLU A 129 1.80 -11.41 1.71
C GLU A 129 0.50 -12.11 2.16
N ALA A 130 -0.49 -11.34 2.60
CA ALA A 130 -1.79 -11.85 3.01
C ALA A 130 -2.56 -12.49 1.84
N ALA A 131 -2.58 -11.84 0.68
CA ALA A 131 -3.19 -12.36 -0.53
C ALA A 131 -2.47 -13.62 -1.03
N TYR A 132 -1.14 -13.67 -0.95
CA TYR A 132 -0.36 -14.86 -1.28
C TYR A 132 -0.65 -16.01 -0.32
N ALA A 133 -0.75 -15.76 0.99
CA ALA A 133 -1.13 -16.78 1.97
C ALA A 133 -2.53 -17.37 1.68
N ARG A 134 -3.49 -16.54 1.25
CA ARG A 134 -4.83 -17.00 0.82
C ARG A 134 -4.78 -17.81 -0.47
N TYR A 135 -3.98 -17.39 -1.45
CA TYR A 135 -3.79 -18.14 -2.70
C TYR A 135 -3.14 -19.51 -2.46
N TRP A 136 -2.07 -19.55 -1.65
CA TRP A 136 -1.43 -20.78 -1.22
C TRP A 136 -2.40 -21.69 -0.45
N HIS A 137 -3.17 -21.13 0.50
CA HIS A 137 -4.19 -21.88 1.23
C HIS A 137 -5.24 -22.50 0.31
N ALA A 138 -5.75 -21.74 -0.67
CA ALA A 138 -6.74 -22.23 -1.61
C ALA A 138 -6.18 -23.35 -2.51
N ASP A 139 -4.90 -23.26 -2.90
CA ASP A 139 -4.19 -24.33 -3.59
C ASP A 139 -4.08 -25.61 -2.72
N GLN A 140 -3.66 -25.45 -1.47
CA GLN A 140 -3.56 -26.57 -0.53
C GLN A 140 -4.92 -27.21 -0.24
N ALA A 141 -6.00 -26.43 -0.11
CA ALA A 141 -7.34 -26.94 0.11
C ALA A 141 -7.82 -27.83 -1.06
N VAL A 142 -7.50 -27.46 -2.30
CA VAL A 142 -7.76 -28.31 -3.48
C VAL A 142 -6.94 -29.59 -3.40
N ALA A 143 -5.65 -29.51 -3.03
CA ALA A 143 -4.79 -30.68 -2.90
C ALA A 143 -5.25 -31.65 -1.79
N VAL A 144 -5.77 -31.14 -0.68
CA VAL A 144 -6.39 -31.95 0.41
C VAL A 144 -7.60 -32.71 -0.12
N LEU A 145 -8.50 -32.04 -0.86
CA LEU A 145 -9.67 -32.68 -1.46
C LEU A 145 -9.30 -33.73 -2.52
N ASP A 146 -8.26 -33.47 -3.32
CA ASP A 146 -7.78 -34.44 -4.31
C ASP A 146 -7.25 -35.72 -3.64
N ARG A 147 -6.50 -35.59 -2.54
CA ARG A 147 -6.09 -36.73 -1.71
C ARG A 147 -7.30 -37.47 -1.12
N ARG A 148 -8.31 -36.73 -0.65
CA ARG A 148 -9.55 -37.29 -0.10
C ARG A 148 -10.32 -38.14 -1.12
N ILE A 149 -10.51 -37.61 -2.33
CA ILE A 149 -11.18 -38.32 -3.43
C ILE A 149 -10.39 -39.59 -3.78
N ALA A 150 -9.06 -39.53 -3.80
CA ALA A 150 -8.21 -40.69 -4.07
C ALA A 150 -8.33 -41.77 -2.98
N LEU A 151 -8.34 -41.40 -1.70
CA LEU A 151 -8.54 -42.33 -0.58
C LEU A 151 -9.92 -42.99 -0.63
N LEU A 152 -10.96 -42.22 -0.91
CA LEU A 152 -12.32 -42.73 -0.93
C LEU A 152 -12.57 -43.70 -2.11
N ARG A 153 -11.85 -43.54 -3.23
CA ARG A 153 -11.81 -44.54 -4.31
C ARG A 153 -11.24 -45.88 -3.84
N GLN A 154 -10.19 -45.87 -3.03
CA GLN A 154 -9.62 -47.10 -2.46
C GLN A 154 -10.61 -47.77 -1.50
N VAL A 155 -11.32 -46.97 -0.70
CA VAL A 155 -12.38 -47.45 0.20
C VAL A 155 -13.56 -48.04 -0.58
N GLU A 156 -13.97 -47.42 -1.70
CA GLU A 156 -15.00 -47.96 -2.61
C GLU A 156 -14.59 -49.33 -3.18
N GLU A 157 -13.35 -49.44 -3.69
CA GLU A 157 -12.83 -50.69 -4.25
C GLU A 157 -12.85 -51.81 -3.21
N MET A 158 -12.44 -51.52 -1.98
CA MET A 158 -12.48 -52.45 -0.86
C MET A 158 -13.91 -52.87 -0.50
N ALA A 159 -14.87 -51.94 -0.47
CA ALA A 159 -16.28 -52.25 -0.25
C ALA A 159 -16.84 -53.15 -1.37
N GLY A 160 -16.45 -52.91 -2.63
CA GLY A 160 -16.81 -53.73 -3.79
C GLY A 160 -16.29 -55.17 -3.69
N VAL A 161 -15.02 -55.35 -3.30
CA VAL A 161 -14.44 -56.68 -3.07
C VAL A 161 -15.15 -57.41 -1.94
N ARG A 162 -15.45 -56.74 -0.83
CA ARG A 162 -16.18 -57.34 0.30
C ARG A 162 -17.60 -57.75 -0.09
N TYR A 163 -18.29 -56.94 -0.89
CA TYR A 163 -19.62 -57.27 -1.43
C TYR A 163 -19.57 -58.51 -2.34
N ALA A 164 -18.60 -58.59 -3.25
CA ALA A 164 -18.42 -59.75 -4.13
C ALA A 164 -18.16 -61.06 -3.35
N LEU A 165 -17.52 -60.95 -2.18
CA LEU A 165 -17.29 -62.07 -1.26
C LEU A 165 -18.47 -62.35 -0.30
N GLY A 166 -19.57 -61.60 -0.41
CA GLY A 166 -20.74 -61.72 0.48
C GLY A 166 -20.50 -61.23 1.92
N ARG A 167 -19.46 -60.40 2.14
CA ARG A 167 -19.00 -59.93 3.46
C ARG A 167 -19.37 -58.48 3.78
N ALA A 168 -20.03 -57.78 2.86
CA ALA A 168 -20.55 -56.42 3.04
C ALA A 168 -21.80 -56.23 2.19
N ALA A 169 -22.61 -55.22 2.53
CA ALA A 169 -23.78 -54.86 1.73
C ALA A 169 -23.37 -54.03 0.52
N GLN A 170 -24.10 -54.16 -0.60
CA GLN A 170 -23.90 -53.28 -1.78
C GLN A 170 -24.02 -51.79 -1.43
N GLN A 171 -24.79 -51.48 -0.39
CA GLN A 171 -25.01 -50.14 0.13
C GLN A 171 -23.70 -49.44 0.54
N ASP A 172 -22.67 -50.15 0.98
CA ASP A 172 -21.38 -49.56 1.37
C ASP A 172 -20.67 -48.93 0.16
N ALA A 173 -20.63 -49.65 -0.97
CA ALA A 173 -20.06 -49.14 -2.22
C ALA A 173 -20.86 -47.96 -2.77
N ILE A 174 -22.20 -48.03 -2.71
CA ILE A 174 -23.06 -46.92 -3.13
C ILE A 174 -22.83 -45.67 -2.25
N ARG A 175 -22.68 -45.84 -0.92
CA ARG A 175 -22.36 -44.74 -0.01
C ARG A 175 -21.00 -44.11 -0.32
N ALA A 176 -19.99 -44.91 -0.65
CA ALA A 176 -18.69 -44.40 -1.08
C ALA A 176 -18.80 -43.55 -2.36
N GLN A 177 -19.61 -43.98 -3.34
CA GLN A 177 -19.85 -43.23 -4.58
C GLN A 177 -20.60 -41.91 -4.36
N VAL A 178 -21.60 -41.91 -3.48
CA VAL A 178 -22.34 -40.70 -3.08
C VAL A 178 -21.39 -39.69 -2.44
N GLU A 179 -20.54 -40.16 -1.52
CA GLU A 179 -19.55 -39.31 -0.87
C GLU A 179 -18.54 -38.76 -1.88
N GLN A 180 -18.00 -39.58 -2.81
CA GLN A 180 -17.11 -39.09 -3.88
C GLN A 180 -17.77 -37.99 -4.73
N THR A 181 -19.05 -38.13 -5.05
CA THR A 181 -19.80 -37.12 -5.80
C THR A 181 -19.91 -35.82 -5.00
N SER A 182 -20.15 -35.90 -3.69
CA SER A 182 -20.15 -34.74 -2.79
C SER A 182 -18.81 -34.01 -2.80
N LEU A 183 -17.70 -34.75 -2.79
CA LEU A 183 -16.35 -34.17 -2.84
C LEU A 183 -15.97 -33.58 -4.18
N GLN A 184 -16.43 -34.17 -5.27
CA GLN A 184 -16.25 -33.58 -6.60
C GLN A 184 -16.97 -32.23 -6.70
N ARG A 185 -18.16 -32.10 -6.11
CA ARG A 185 -18.85 -30.81 -5.99
C ARG A 185 -18.04 -29.82 -5.14
N GLU A 186 -17.58 -30.22 -3.95
CA GLU A 186 -16.76 -29.33 -3.11
C GLU A 186 -15.47 -28.92 -3.82
N ARG A 187 -14.84 -29.81 -4.58
CA ARG A 187 -13.66 -29.51 -5.38
C ARG A 187 -13.92 -28.41 -6.42
N ILE A 188 -15.07 -28.41 -7.07
CA ILE A 188 -15.45 -27.36 -8.02
C ILE A 188 -15.53 -26.01 -7.29
N GLU A 189 -16.12 -25.98 -6.09
CA GLU A 189 -16.20 -24.79 -5.24
C GLU A 189 -14.81 -24.29 -4.80
N ARG A 190 -13.90 -25.20 -4.40
CA ARG A 190 -12.53 -24.84 -4.02
C ARG A 190 -11.69 -24.36 -5.20
N LEU A 191 -11.89 -24.91 -6.39
CA LEU A 191 -11.25 -24.40 -7.60
C LEU A 191 -11.71 -22.97 -7.93
N ALA A 192 -13.00 -22.68 -7.77
CA ALA A 192 -13.52 -21.32 -7.92
C ALA A 192 -12.89 -20.38 -6.87
N ALA A 193 -12.82 -20.80 -5.60
CA ALA A 193 -12.16 -20.02 -4.54
C ALA A 193 -10.66 -19.79 -4.82
N LYS A 194 -9.96 -20.77 -5.40
CA LYS A 194 -8.56 -20.63 -5.84
C LYS A 194 -8.42 -19.58 -6.95
N GLN A 195 -9.35 -19.56 -7.92
CA GLN A 195 -9.36 -18.55 -8.99
C GLN A 195 -9.65 -17.15 -8.42
N GLU A 196 -10.55 -17.04 -7.46
CA GLU A 196 -10.82 -15.77 -6.76
C GLU A 196 -9.61 -15.27 -5.95
N ALA A 197 -8.93 -16.17 -5.23
CA ALA A 197 -7.70 -15.83 -4.51
C ALA A 197 -6.58 -15.40 -5.47
N ALA A 198 -6.46 -16.06 -6.64
CA ALA A 198 -5.52 -15.68 -7.69
C ALA A 198 -5.83 -14.28 -8.26
N ALA A 199 -7.10 -13.99 -8.54
CA ALA A 199 -7.53 -12.68 -9.01
C ALA A 199 -7.27 -11.58 -7.97
N THR A 200 -7.51 -11.87 -6.69
CA THR A 200 -7.22 -10.97 -5.57
C THR A 200 -5.71 -10.69 -5.47
N LEU A 201 -4.86 -11.72 -5.55
CA LEU A 201 -3.42 -11.55 -5.55
C LEU A 201 -2.95 -10.71 -6.74
N ASN A 202 -3.44 -10.99 -7.95
CA ASN A 202 -3.14 -10.18 -9.12
C ASN A 202 -3.52 -8.71 -8.95
N ALA A 203 -4.68 -8.42 -8.36
CA ALA A 203 -5.11 -7.04 -8.10
C ALA A 203 -4.14 -6.30 -7.17
N VAL A 204 -3.69 -6.92 -6.08
CA VAL A 204 -2.70 -6.34 -5.16
C VAL A 204 -1.33 -6.15 -5.82
N LEU A 205 -0.96 -7.06 -6.72
CA LEU A 205 0.26 -6.95 -7.55
C LEU A 205 0.17 -5.86 -8.63
N GLY A 206 -0.97 -5.20 -8.81
CA GLY A 206 -1.20 -4.25 -9.90
C GLY A 206 -1.30 -4.90 -11.28
N ARG A 207 -1.64 -6.18 -11.35
CA ARG A 207 -1.78 -6.98 -12.58
C ARG A 207 -3.26 -7.13 -12.95
N ARG A 208 -3.51 -7.50 -14.20
CA ARG A 208 -4.85 -7.95 -14.62
C ARG A 208 -5.30 -9.14 -13.79
N SER A 209 -6.57 -9.21 -13.43
CA SER A 209 -7.13 -10.28 -12.60
C SER A 209 -6.97 -11.67 -13.22
N ASP A 210 -6.96 -11.77 -14.54
CA ASP A 210 -6.81 -13.01 -15.32
C ASP A 210 -5.37 -13.36 -15.67
N ALA A 211 -4.38 -12.57 -15.23
CA ALA A 211 -2.98 -12.85 -15.51
C ALA A 211 -2.56 -14.18 -14.86
N PRO A 212 -1.79 -15.03 -15.56
CA PRO A 212 -1.32 -16.28 -14.97
C PRO A 212 -0.43 -16.00 -13.75
N LEU A 213 -0.59 -16.85 -12.73
CA LEU A 213 0.25 -16.93 -11.54
C LEU A 213 0.90 -18.31 -11.50
N ALA A 214 2.13 -18.36 -10.99
CA ALA A 214 2.81 -19.61 -10.75
C ALA A 214 2.12 -20.40 -9.63
N THR A 215 2.22 -21.73 -9.70
CA THR A 215 1.75 -22.58 -8.60
C THR A 215 2.74 -22.44 -7.43
N PRO A 216 2.27 -22.27 -6.18
CA PRO A 216 3.17 -22.13 -5.04
C PRO A 216 4.03 -23.38 -4.82
N ASP A 217 5.35 -23.22 -4.72
CA ASP A 217 6.27 -24.36 -4.58
C ASP A 217 6.40 -24.81 -3.11
N GLU A 218 6.36 -23.87 -2.18
CA GLU A 218 6.55 -24.12 -0.74
C GLU A 218 5.54 -23.36 0.13
N ALA A 219 5.36 -23.85 1.36
CA ALA A 219 4.61 -23.14 2.38
C ALA A 219 5.25 -21.76 2.68
N PRO A 220 4.46 -20.67 2.69
CA PRO A 220 4.96 -19.35 3.00
C PRO A 220 5.59 -19.34 4.40
N ARG A 221 6.73 -18.68 4.57
CA ARG A 221 7.39 -18.51 5.87
C ARG A 221 7.44 -17.02 6.21
N LEU A 222 6.70 -16.63 7.23
CA LEU A 222 6.68 -15.28 7.78
C LEU A 222 7.13 -15.37 9.23
N VAL A 223 8.36 -14.93 9.49
CA VAL A 223 8.95 -14.95 10.83
C VAL A 223 8.62 -13.63 11.53
N VAL A 224 8.01 -13.74 12.71
CA VAL A 224 7.83 -12.62 13.65
C VAL A 224 8.96 -12.71 14.67
N HIS A 225 9.77 -11.66 14.81
CA HIS A 225 10.97 -11.67 15.65
C HIS A 225 10.70 -11.22 17.09
N SER A 226 9.70 -10.37 17.30
CA SER A 226 9.34 -9.92 18.63
C SER A 226 8.79 -11.08 19.48
N ALA A 227 9.10 -11.06 20.77
CA ALA A 227 8.64 -12.06 21.73
C ALA A 227 7.35 -11.66 22.45
N SER A 228 6.96 -10.38 22.40
CA SER A 228 5.81 -9.84 23.11
C SER A 228 5.17 -8.68 22.35
N LEU A 229 3.89 -8.41 22.66
CA LEU A 229 3.17 -7.26 22.10
C LEU A 229 3.87 -5.93 22.43
N THR A 230 4.45 -5.83 23.64
CA THR A 230 5.21 -4.64 24.04
C THR A 230 6.41 -4.44 23.12
N GLU A 231 7.20 -5.49 22.86
CA GLU A 231 8.35 -5.42 21.97
C GLU A 231 7.95 -5.11 20.52
N ALA A 232 6.85 -5.69 20.03
CA ALA A 232 6.30 -5.40 18.70
C ALA A 232 5.85 -3.93 18.54
N LEU A 233 5.47 -3.27 19.64
CA LEU A 233 4.99 -1.88 19.67
C LEU A 233 6.02 -0.88 20.18
N ASP A 234 7.21 -1.31 20.61
CA ASP A 234 8.23 -0.44 21.21
C ASP A 234 8.61 0.74 20.28
N ASP A 235 8.60 0.50 18.96
CA ASP A 235 8.93 1.50 17.93
C ASP A 235 7.70 2.11 17.22
N ALA A 236 6.50 1.99 17.79
CA ALA A 236 5.27 2.52 17.20
C ALA A 236 5.34 4.04 16.89
N ASN A 237 6.11 4.80 17.68
CA ASN A 237 6.36 6.21 17.43
C ASN A 237 7.23 6.49 16.19
N ALA A 238 8.12 5.56 15.83
CA ALA A 238 8.93 5.68 14.62
C ALA A 238 8.26 5.07 13.38
N HIS A 239 7.07 4.48 13.54
CA HIS A 239 6.27 4.01 12.41
C HIS A 239 6.12 5.12 11.35
N PRO A 240 6.36 4.85 10.05
CA PRO A 240 6.36 5.86 8.99
C PRO A 240 5.09 6.71 8.95
N ALA A 241 3.91 6.11 9.18
CA ALA A 241 2.64 6.84 9.26
C ALA A 241 2.63 7.90 10.38
N VAL A 242 3.15 7.56 11.57
CA VAL A 242 3.23 8.49 12.72
C VAL A 242 4.26 9.57 12.43
N ARG A 243 5.42 9.20 11.87
CA ARG A 243 6.46 10.15 11.46
C ARG A 243 5.98 11.11 10.37
N SER A 244 5.13 10.65 9.46
CA SER A 244 4.53 11.50 8.43
C SER A 244 3.62 12.56 9.04
N GLN A 245 2.74 12.18 9.97
CA GLN A 245 1.92 13.14 10.70
C GLN A 245 2.76 14.08 11.58
N GLN A 246 3.85 13.58 12.16
CA GLN A 246 4.80 14.40 12.89
C GLN A 246 5.44 15.46 11.97
N ALA A 247 5.90 15.09 10.78
CA ALA A 247 6.45 16.03 9.80
C ALA A 247 5.43 17.09 9.35
N ARG A 248 4.15 16.71 9.18
CA ARG A 248 3.04 17.66 8.93
C ARG A 248 2.80 18.62 10.09
N ALA A 249 2.87 18.13 11.33
CA ALA A 249 2.74 18.98 12.51
C ALA A 249 3.90 19.98 12.60
N GLU A 250 5.11 19.56 12.25
CA GLU A 250 6.28 20.43 12.16
C GLU A 250 6.14 21.48 11.05
N ALA A 251 5.63 21.12 9.87
CA ALA A 251 5.32 22.06 8.80
C ALA A 251 4.26 23.09 9.24
N ALA A 252 3.19 22.64 9.90
CA ALA A 252 2.16 23.51 10.45
C ALA A 252 2.71 24.50 11.48
N ARG A 253 3.58 24.02 12.38
CA ARG A 253 4.31 24.86 13.34
C ARG A 253 5.20 25.90 12.65
N THR A 254 5.93 25.50 11.61
CA THR A 254 6.74 26.44 10.80
C THR A 254 5.85 27.50 10.14
N ASN A 255 4.67 27.11 9.65
CA ASN A 255 3.68 28.03 9.08
C ASN A 255 3.12 29.03 10.11
N VAL A 256 2.92 28.63 11.38
CA VAL A 256 2.57 29.56 12.46
C VAL A 256 3.67 30.63 12.63
N VAL A 257 4.94 30.23 12.61
CA VAL A 257 6.07 31.17 12.69
C VAL A 257 6.10 32.10 11.47
N LEU A 258 5.85 31.57 10.27
CA LEU A 258 5.74 32.37 9.04
C LEU A 258 4.61 33.41 9.13
N GLN A 259 3.42 33.04 9.60
CA GLN A 259 2.31 33.99 9.76
C GLN A 259 2.61 35.06 10.82
N ARG A 260 3.33 34.72 11.90
CA ARG A 260 3.82 35.73 12.85
C ARG A 260 4.81 36.69 12.19
N ARG A 261 5.67 36.22 11.29
CA ARG A 261 6.60 37.07 10.53
C ARG A 261 5.91 37.95 9.50
N ASN A 262 4.72 37.57 9.02
CA ASN A 262 3.90 38.42 8.15
C ASN A 262 3.40 39.71 8.82
N ARG A 263 3.68 39.94 10.10
CA ARG A 263 3.44 41.22 10.78
C ARG A 263 4.49 42.28 10.46
N PHE A 264 5.66 41.88 9.96
CA PHE A 264 6.72 42.79 9.59
C PHE A 264 6.62 43.18 8.10
N PRO A 265 6.91 44.45 7.77
CA PRO A 265 6.78 44.96 6.42
C PRO A 265 7.77 44.30 5.47
N ASP A 266 7.39 44.19 4.20
CA ASP A 266 8.30 43.79 3.13
C ASP A 266 8.78 45.02 2.36
N ILE A 267 9.95 44.91 1.74
CA ILE A 267 10.54 45.98 0.94
C ILE A 267 10.50 45.58 -0.52
N THR A 268 10.09 46.50 -1.38
CA THR A 268 10.18 46.38 -2.83
C THR A 268 11.16 47.45 -3.32
N VAL A 269 12.14 47.03 -4.12
CA VAL A 269 13.06 47.94 -4.80
C VAL A 269 12.71 47.95 -6.27
N GLY A 270 12.63 49.13 -6.86
CA GLY A 270 12.35 49.28 -8.28
C GLY A 270 13.25 50.30 -8.94
N VAL A 271 13.42 50.14 -10.24
CA VAL A 271 14.04 51.13 -11.12
C VAL A 271 13.05 51.48 -12.21
N GLY A 272 13.00 52.75 -12.59
CA GLY A 272 12.12 53.22 -13.63
C GLY A 272 12.76 54.29 -14.49
N ALA A 273 12.19 54.50 -15.67
CA ALA A 273 12.57 55.57 -16.57
C ALA A 273 11.30 56.22 -17.13
N MET A 274 11.32 57.55 -17.18
CA MET A 274 10.26 58.34 -17.79
C MET A 274 10.77 58.84 -19.14
N GLN A 275 10.05 58.51 -20.19
CA GLN A 275 10.31 58.98 -21.54
C GLN A 275 9.32 60.09 -21.88
N TYR A 276 9.85 61.21 -22.40
CA TYR A 276 9.07 62.32 -22.92
C TYR A 276 9.45 62.55 -24.38
N GLY A 277 8.48 62.44 -25.28
CA GLY A 277 8.72 62.47 -26.72
C GLY A 277 9.69 61.35 -27.16
N ASN A 278 10.80 61.72 -27.79
CA ASN A 278 11.78 60.77 -28.34
C ASN A 278 12.99 60.49 -27.41
N GLY A 279 13.00 61.04 -26.19
CA GLY A 279 14.13 60.93 -25.26
C GLY A 279 13.73 60.40 -23.89
N ILE A 280 14.67 59.75 -23.19
CA ILE A 280 14.54 59.46 -21.77
C ILE A 280 14.77 60.77 -21.02
N GLU A 281 13.76 61.24 -20.31
CA GLU A 281 13.80 62.50 -19.58
C GLU A 281 14.38 62.31 -18.17
N SER A 282 14.01 61.23 -17.49
CA SER A 282 14.50 60.96 -16.13
C SER A 282 14.56 59.46 -15.82
N THR A 283 15.37 59.13 -14.81
CA THR A 283 15.46 57.79 -14.22
C THR A 283 15.10 57.89 -12.74
N GLU A 284 14.33 56.92 -12.25
CA GLU A 284 13.82 56.90 -10.88
C GLU A 284 14.28 55.63 -10.16
N LEU A 285 14.65 55.78 -8.89
CA LEU A 285 14.85 54.67 -7.95
C LEU A 285 13.66 54.66 -6.98
N MET A 286 12.95 53.54 -6.93
CA MET A 286 11.78 53.35 -6.08
C MET A 286 12.12 52.45 -4.89
N LEU A 287 11.75 52.90 -3.70
CA LEU A 287 11.74 52.10 -2.48
C LEU A 287 10.32 52.08 -1.93
N GLU A 288 9.67 50.94 -1.95
CA GLU A 288 8.31 50.75 -1.45
C GLU A 288 8.34 49.84 -0.22
N VAL A 289 7.62 50.24 0.83
CA VAL A 289 7.50 49.48 2.08
C VAL A 289 6.04 49.10 2.26
N GLU A 290 5.73 47.81 2.20
CA GLU A 290 4.37 47.33 2.42
C GLU A 290 4.05 47.33 3.92
N ILE A 291 3.26 48.29 4.39
CA ILE A 291 2.88 48.39 5.80
C ILE A 291 1.56 47.64 6.08
N PRO A 292 1.59 46.61 6.95
CA PRO A 292 0.44 45.75 7.19
C PRO A 292 -0.64 46.37 8.10
N PHE A 293 -1.54 47.21 7.58
CA PHE A 293 -2.58 47.88 8.40
C PHE A 293 -3.77 46.99 8.85
N GLN A 294 -4.07 45.91 8.11
CA GLN A 294 -5.22 45.03 8.38
C GLN A 294 -4.97 44.04 9.53
N GLN A 295 -4.81 44.56 10.75
CA GLN A 295 -4.40 43.78 11.93
C GLN A 295 -5.42 42.70 12.36
N ARG A 296 -6.73 42.93 12.14
CA ARG A 296 -7.77 41.92 12.42
C ARG A 296 -7.59 40.67 11.55
N ALA A 297 -7.45 40.83 10.24
CA ALA A 297 -7.25 39.72 9.31
C ALA A 297 -5.98 38.92 9.63
N ARG A 298 -4.91 39.59 10.07
CA ARG A 298 -3.64 38.92 10.44
C ARG A 298 -3.76 38.09 11.72
N ARG A 299 -4.51 38.59 12.72
CA ARG A 299 -4.80 37.81 13.93
C ARG A 299 -5.58 36.55 13.60
N GLU A 300 -6.58 36.63 12.71
CA GLU A 300 -7.33 35.45 12.29
C GLU A 300 -6.47 34.47 11.47
N ARG A 301 -5.58 34.93 10.57
CA ARG A 301 -4.62 34.04 9.86
C ARG A 301 -3.64 33.34 10.81
N GLU A 302 -3.17 34.05 11.84
CA GLU A 302 -2.32 33.44 12.87
C GLU A 302 -3.11 32.41 13.69
N ARG A 303 -4.35 32.73 14.05
CA ARG A 303 -5.26 31.81 14.76
C ARG A 303 -5.55 30.56 13.92
N GLU A 304 -5.87 30.74 12.64
CA GLU A 304 -6.06 29.66 11.67
C GLU A 304 -4.84 28.73 11.65
N SER A 305 -3.64 29.28 11.50
CA SER A 305 -2.42 28.46 11.47
C SER A 305 -2.18 27.70 12.78
N ARG A 306 -2.49 28.31 13.94
CA ARG A 306 -2.41 27.62 15.25
C ARG A 306 -3.42 26.48 15.34
N LEU A 307 -4.66 26.70 14.90
CA LEU A 307 -5.68 25.65 14.88
C LEU A 307 -5.29 24.51 13.93
N LEU A 308 -4.60 24.81 12.82
CA LEU A 308 -4.07 23.78 11.91
C LEU A 308 -2.89 23.02 12.54
N GLU A 309 -2.02 23.67 13.32
CA GLU A 309 -0.98 23.01 14.12
C GLU A 309 -1.60 22.07 15.17
N ASP A 310 -2.57 22.55 15.96
CA ASP A 310 -3.28 21.74 16.96
C ASP A 310 -3.98 20.54 16.29
N ALA A 311 -4.61 20.75 15.13
CA ALA A 311 -5.23 19.68 14.37
C ALA A 311 -4.21 18.66 13.84
N ALA A 312 -3.02 19.10 13.43
CA ALA A 312 -1.96 18.20 12.96
C ALA A 312 -1.39 17.35 14.12
N LEU A 313 -1.21 17.93 15.31
CA LEU A 313 -0.82 17.19 16.51
C LEU A 313 -1.88 16.16 16.92
N ALA A 314 -3.17 16.54 16.91
CA ALA A 314 -4.25 15.61 17.19
C ALA A 314 -4.33 14.46 16.17
N ARG A 315 -4.06 14.74 14.87
CA ARG A 315 -3.97 13.70 13.83
C ARG A 315 -2.80 12.75 14.10
N ARG A 316 -1.64 13.26 14.49
CA ARG A 316 -0.48 12.44 14.87
C ARG A 316 -0.81 11.49 16.01
N ASP A 317 -1.46 11.98 17.06
CA ASP A 317 -1.86 11.14 18.20
C ASP A 317 -2.90 10.10 17.81
N ALA A 318 -3.89 10.48 16.99
CA ALA A 318 -4.87 9.53 16.45
C ALA A 318 -4.20 8.43 15.59
N THR A 319 -3.22 8.78 14.76
CA THR A 319 -2.45 7.82 13.97
C THR A 319 -1.63 6.89 14.85
N LEU A 320 -1.01 7.39 15.92
CA LEU A 320 -0.29 6.55 16.89
C LEU A 320 -1.24 5.53 17.52
N ARG A 321 -2.41 5.97 18.02
CA ARG A 321 -3.41 5.05 18.59
C ARG A 321 -3.91 4.02 17.59
N ALA A 322 -4.08 4.41 16.31
CA ALA A 322 -4.48 3.48 15.26
C ALA A 322 -3.38 2.48 14.88
N VAL A 323 -2.09 2.82 15.04
CA VAL A 323 -0.98 1.86 14.87
C VAL A 323 -0.93 0.90 16.06
N GLU A 324 -1.06 1.41 17.29
CA GLU A 324 -1.11 0.60 18.52
C GLU A 324 -2.28 -0.40 18.49
N GLU A 325 -3.48 0.05 18.10
CA GLU A 325 -4.68 -0.78 18.00
C GLU A 325 -4.53 -1.89 16.96
N ARG A 326 -4.11 -1.53 15.72
CA ARG A 326 -3.83 -2.53 14.68
C ARG A 326 -2.76 -3.53 15.13
N GLY A 327 -1.75 -3.08 15.87
CA GLY A 327 -0.69 -3.94 16.39
C GLY A 327 -1.19 -4.94 17.42
N ALA A 328 -2.00 -4.48 18.37
CA ALA A 328 -2.63 -5.34 19.35
C ALA A 328 -3.56 -6.39 18.70
N ALA A 329 -4.36 -5.97 17.70
CA ALA A 329 -5.24 -6.87 16.96
C ALA A 329 -4.45 -7.91 16.16
N ALA A 330 -3.45 -7.48 15.38
CA ALA A 330 -2.59 -8.36 14.60
C ALA A 330 -1.84 -9.37 15.47
N TRP A 331 -1.30 -8.91 16.61
CA TRP A 331 -0.60 -9.77 17.56
C TRP A 331 -1.52 -10.85 18.13
N SER A 332 -2.72 -10.47 18.58
CA SER A 332 -3.72 -11.40 19.12
C SER A 332 -4.15 -12.44 18.08
N GLN A 333 -4.35 -12.02 16.82
CA GLN A 333 -4.66 -12.93 15.72
C GLN A 333 -3.52 -13.91 15.47
N TRP A 334 -2.28 -13.43 15.41
CA TRP A 334 -1.10 -14.26 15.18
C TRP A 334 -0.88 -15.28 16.30
N THR A 335 -0.88 -14.84 17.57
CA THR A 335 -0.65 -15.74 18.72
C THR A 335 -1.74 -16.79 18.85
N SER A 336 -3.01 -16.40 18.74
CA SER A 336 -4.13 -17.35 18.83
C SER A 336 -4.15 -18.36 17.67
N ALA A 337 -3.82 -17.94 16.45
CA ALA A 337 -3.70 -18.84 15.31
C ALA A 337 -2.52 -19.81 15.47
N ARG A 338 -1.37 -19.33 15.97
CA ARG A 338 -0.19 -20.16 16.25
C ARG A 338 -0.46 -21.21 17.32
N GLU A 339 -1.11 -20.84 18.42
CA GLU A 339 -1.53 -21.78 19.46
C GLU A 339 -2.53 -22.81 18.94
N ARG A 340 -3.51 -22.38 18.14
CA ARG A 340 -4.48 -23.28 17.49
C ARG A 340 -3.80 -24.26 16.55
N ARG A 341 -2.86 -23.80 15.71
CA ARG A 341 -2.09 -24.69 14.84
C ARG A 341 -1.29 -25.70 15.65
N ALA A 342 -0.61 -25.26 16.71
CA ALA A 342 0.15 -26.16 17.57
C ALA A 342 -0.74 -27.23 18.24
N LEU A 343 -1.95 -26.88 18.68
CA LEU A 343 -2.91 -27.84 19.22
C LEU A 343 -3.37 -28.85 18.15
N ILE A 344 -3.69 -28.37 16.94
CA ILE A 344 -4.14 -29.22 15.84
C ILE A 344 -3.02 -30.18 15.41
N GLU A 345 -1.81 -29.68 15.17
CA GLU A 345 -0.68 -30.48 14.69
C GLU A 345 -0.18 -31.49 15.73
N ASN A 346 -0.08 -31.10 17.00
CA ASN A 346 0.51 -31.96 18.03
C ASN A 346 -0.50 -32.85 18.77
N THR A 347 -1.79 -32.54 18.70
CA THR A 347 -2.83 -33.26 19.47
C THR A 347 -3.94 -33.80 18.57
N LEU A 348 -4.65 -32.95 17.84
CA LEU A 348 -5.82 -33.38 17.07
C LEU A 348 -5.43 -34.30 15.90
N MET A 349 -4.41 -33.94 15.12
CA MET A 349 -3.96 -34.71 13.95
C MET A 349 -3.50 -36.13 14.33
N PRO A 350 -2.63 -36.34 15.35
CA PRO A 350 -2.27 -37.69 15.80
C PRO A 350 -3.47 -38.52 16.28
N GLN A 351 -4.43 -37.89 16.97
CA GLN A 351 -5.64 -38.58 17.44
C GLN A 351 -6.54 -38.99 16.26
N ALA A 352 -6.78 -38.08 15.33
CA ALA A 352 -7.54 -38.34 14.12
C ALA A 352 -6.90 -39.44 13.26
N ASP A 353 -5.57 -39.43 13.11
CA ASP A 353 -4.83 -40.44 12.34
C ASP A 353 -4.93 -41.83 13.00
N ALA A 354 -4.79 -41.91 14.33
CA ALA A 354 -4.96 -43.15 15.07
C ALA A 354 -6.40 -43.70 14.94
N THR A 355 -7.43 -42.84 15.07
CA THR A 355 -8.83 -43.22 14.89
C THR A 355 -9.10 -43.73 13.48
N TRP A 356 -8.60 -43.03 12.45
CA TRP A 356 -8.73 -43.42 11.05
C TRP A 356 -8.07 -44.78 10.77
N GLN A 357 -6.81 -44.98 11.20
CA GLN A 357 -6.09 -46.23 10.99
C GLN A 357 -6.76 -47.41 11.72
N SER A 358 -7.24 -47.19 12.94
CA SER A 358 -7.98 -48.21 13.69
C SER A 358 -9.30 -48.57 13.00
N ALA A 359 -10.09 -47.57 12.58
CA ALA A 359 -11.35 -47.80 11.90
C ALA A 359 -11.15 -48.53 10.56
N LEU A 360 -10.08 -48.18 9.83
CA LEU A 360 -9.72 -48.83 8.57
C LEU A 360 -9.35 -50.31 8.78
N ALA A 361 -8.52 -50.62 9.78
CA ALA A 361 -8.13 -51.99 10.10
C ALA A 361 -9.35 -52.83 10.56
N SER A 362 -10.16 -52.29 11.47
CA SER A 362 -11.39 -52.97 11.94
C SER A 362 -12.41 -53.16 10.82
N TYR A 363 -12.54 -52.20 9.89
CA TYR A 363 -13.42 -52.35 8.73
C TYR A 363 -12.93 -53.48 7.82
N GLN A 364 -11.61 -53.56 7.57
CA GLN A 364 -11.01 -54.62 6.75
C GLN A 364 -11.31 -56.03 7.26
N VAL A 365 -11.35 -56.23 8.58
CA VAL A 365 -11.71 -57.53 9.18
C VAL A 365 -13.20 -57.69 9.46
N GLY A 366 -14.01 -56.64 9.30
CA GLY A 366 -15.46 -56.65 9.48
C GLY A 366 -15.94 -56.46 10.92
N GLU A 367 -15.11 -55.91 11.79
CA GLU A 367 -15.44 -55.59 13.18
C GLU A 367 -16.24 -54.29 13.33
N VAL A 368 -16.10 -53.34 12.39
CA VAL A 368 -16.89 -52.09 12.33
C VAL A 368 -17.59 -51.96 10.98
N ASP A 369 -18.67 -51.18 10.95
CA ASP A 369 -19.41 -50.89 9.72
C ASP A 369 -18.77 -49.76 8.89
N PHE A 370 -19.25 -49.61 7.66
CA PHE A 370 -18.77 -48.56 6.75
C PHE A 370 -19.06 -47.13 7.27
N GLY A 371 -20.12 -46.96 8.07
CA GLY A 371 -20.47 -45.67 8.65
C GLY A 371 -19.40 -45.20 9.63
N THR A 372 -18.95 -46.08 10.53
CA THR A 372 -17.84 -45.81 11.46
C THR A 372 -16.54 -45.49 10.71
N LEU A 373 -16.24 -46.21 9.63
CA LEU A 373 -15.08 -45.90 8.79
C LEU A 373 -15.17 -44.50 8.18
N LEU A 374 -16.34 -44.15 7.64
CA LEU A 374 -16.56 -42.86 7.00
C LEU A 374 -16.53 -41.70 8.02
N GLU A 375 -17.03 -41.92 9.24
CA GLU A 375 -16.95 -40.96 10.34
C GLU A 375 -15.49 -40.67 10.71
N ALA A 376 -14.69 -41.72 10.95
CA ALA A 376 -13.25 -41.57 11.22
C ALA A 376 -12.50 -40.88 10.08
N LEU A 377 -12.87 -41.18 8.83
CA LEU A 377 -12.33 -40.54 7.64
C LEU A 377 -12.65 -39.04 7.60
N ASN A 378 -13.90 -38.66 7.91
CA ASN A 378 -14.35 -37.28 7.98
C ASN A 378 -13.67 -36.50 9.10
N GLU A 379 -13.50 -37.10 10.29
CA GLU A 379 -12.77 -36.50 11.41
C GLU A 379 -11.31 -36.20 11.05
N TRP A 380 -10.61 -37.17 10.44
CA TRP A 380 -9.22 -37.01 10.02
C TRP A 380 -9.04 -35.88 9.01
N GLN A 381 -9.95 -35.74 8.06
CA GLN A 381 -9.89 -34.66 7.08
C GLN A 381 -10.29 -33.31 7.65
N GLY A 382 -11.29 -33.29 8.55
CA GLY A 382 -11.65 -32.08 9.28
C GLY A 382 -10.44 -31.53 10.02
N ALA A 383 -9.62 -32.41 10.62
CA ALA A 383 -8.37 -32.05 11.24
C ALA A 383 -7.30 -31.54 10.23
N ASP A 384 -7.11 -32.20 9.08
CA ASP A 384 -6.12 -31.74 8.06
C ASP A 384 -6.52 -30.39 7.44
N LEU A 385 -7.81 -30.17 7.19
CA LEU A 385 -8.31 -28.88 6.71
C LEU A 385 -8.16 -27.80 7.77
N ALA A 386 -8.51 -28.10 9.03
CA ALA A 386 -8.34 -27.17 10.15
C ALA A 386 -6.86 -26.79 10.37
N ARG A 387 -5.93 -27.73 10.12
CA ARG A 387 -4.48 -27.46 10.16
C ARG A 387 -4.07 -26.44 9.10
N VAL A 388 -4.54 -26.61 7.87
CA VAL A 388 -4.25 -25.70 6.75
C VAL A 388 -4.91 -24.33 6.97
N ASP A 389 -6.14 -24.29 7.50
CA ASP A 389 -6.84 -23.06 7.91
C ASP A 389 -6.09 -22.32 9.02
N ALA A 390 -5.65 -23.02 10.07
CA ALA A 390 -4.90 -22.42 11.17
C ALA A 390 -3.55 -21.84 10.70
N LEU A 391 -2.88 -22.52 9.76
CA LEU A 391 -1.65 -22.01 9.16
C LEU A 391 -1.90 -20.76 8.30
N ARG A 392 -2.98 -20.72 7.51
CA ARG A 392 -3.39 -19.49 6.81
C ARG A 392 -3.57 -18.35 7.82
N ASP A 393 -4.32 -18.58 8.90
CA ASP A 393 -4.62 -17.53 9.88
C ASP A 393 -3.36 -17.04 10.61
N GLU A 394 -2.40 -17.95 10.90
CA GLU A 394 -1.10 -17.60 11.45
C GLU A 394 -0.30 -16.73 10.48
N LEU A 395 -0.27 -17.08 9.19
CA LEU A 395 0.41 -16.30 8.16
C LEU A 395 -0.23 -14.92 7.97
N LEU A 396 -1.55 -14.82 8.01
CA LEU A 396 -2.27 -13.53 7.94
C LEU A 396 -1.91 -12.64 9.14
N GLY A 397 -1.92 -13.20 10.35
CA GLY A 397 -1.50 -12.48 11.55
C GLY A 397 -0.03 -12.06 11.48
N ALA A 398 0.87 -12.95 11.04
CA ALA A 398 2.29 -12.67 10.91
C ALA A 398 2.60 -11.56 9.90
N ALA A 399 1.92 -11.54 8.74
CA ALA A 399 2.05 -10.46 7.76
C ALA A 399 1.69 -9.10 8.39
N ALA A 400 0.56 -9.04 9.10
CA ALA A 400 0.08 -7.83 9.75
C ALA A 400 1.01 -7.35 10.89
N VAL A 401 1.54 -8.26 11.72
CA VAL A 401 2.50 -7.92 12.78
C VAL A 401 3.78 -7.32 12.18
N ARG A 402 4.35 -7.97 11.15
CA ARG A 402 5.59 -7.50 10.50
C ARG A 402 5.44 -6.13 9.84
N ALA A 403 4.25 -5.80 9.33
CA ALA A 403 3.95 -4.49 8.76
C ALA A 403 4.11 -3.37 9.80
N ILE A 404 3.74 -3.67 11.04
CA ILE A 404 3.70 -2.73 12.17
C ILE A 404 5.10 -2.58 12.78
N GLU A 405 5.84 -3.67 12.93
CA GLU A 405 7.25 -3.66 13.39
C GLU A 405 8.19 -2.99 12.38
N GLY A 406 7.77 -2.88 11.11
CA GLY A 406 8.55 -2.23 10.07
C GLY A 406 9.66 -3.09 9.46
N GLU A 407 9.54 -4.41 9.61
CA GLU A 407 10.45 -5.41 9.05
C GLU A 407 10.18 -5.71 7.56
N ILE A 408 9.02 -5.30 7.05
CA ILE A 408 8.72 -5.46 5.64
C ILE A 408 9.51 -4.41 4.84
N ARG A 409 10.50 -4.88 4.07
CA ARG A 409 11.40 -4.08 3.23
C ARG A 409 11.50 -4.66 1.83
#